data_AF-A0A7S0K8D4-F1
#
_entry.id   AF-A0A7S0K8D4-F1
#
_cell.length_a   1.000
_cell.length_b   1.000
_cell.length_c   1.000
_cell.angle_alpha   90.00
_cell.angle_beta   90.00
_cell.angle_gamma   90.00
#
_symmetry.space_group_name_H-M   'P 1'
#
loop_
_entity.id
_entity.type
_entity.pdbx_description
1 polymer ?
#
loop_
_entity_poly.entity_id
_entity_poly.type
_entity_poly.pdbx_seq_one_letter_code
_entity_poly.pdbx_strand_id
1 'polypeptide(L)'
;HARERMGKTTATNAVVELGSALLGLGNLGRYAAGVGAQLLSLKFSREDETEADLVGIELAARAGYDPAAAVRLWEKMMAANKGAPPQWLSTHPANETRIRDIEANLPKVAGLYERAAKPEQRFPVAPPLKARAPQPSGD
;
A
#
# COMPACT_ATOMS: atom_id res chain seq x y z
N HIS A 1 -2.07 3.69 13.36
CA HIS A 1 -3.07 3.60 12.27
C HIS A 1 -4.52 3.54 12.74
N ALA A 2 -5.02 2.48 13.40
CA ALA A 2 -6.47 2.36 13.69
C ALA A 2 -7.09 3.55 14.46
N ARG A 3 -6.40 4.07 15.48
CA ARG A 3 -6.86 5.22 16.28
C ARG A 3 -6.88 6.53 15.49
N GLU A 4 -5.87 6.73 14.64
CA GLU A 4 -5.78 7.90 13.76
C GLU A 4 -6.85 7.86 12.67
N ARG A 5 -7.08 6.67 12.07
CA ARG A 5 -8.18 6.44 11.12
C ARG A 5 -9.53 6.69 11.76
N MET A 6 -9.75 6.21 12.99
CA MET A 6 -10.96 6.54 13.74
C MET A 6 -11.12 8.05 13.93
N GLY A 7 -10.06 8.75 14.32
CA GLY A 7 -10.08 10.21 14.45
C GLY A 7 -10.45 10.92 13.14
N LYS A 8 -9.78 10.58 12.03
CA LYS A 8 -10.05 11.14 10.69
C LYS A 8 -11.47 10.84 10.23
N THR A 9 -11.96 9.61 10.41
CA THR A 9 -13.32 9.20 10.01
C THR A 9 -14.40 9.84 10.89
N THR A 10 -14.23 9.87 12.21
CA THR A 10 -15.17 10.52 13.14
C THR A 10 -15.29 12.01 12.86
N ALA A 11 -14.16 12.70 12.65
CA ALA A 11 -14.15 14.11 12.30
C ALA A 11 -14.84 14.36 10.95
N THR A 12 -14.55 13.54 9.94
CA THR A 12 -15.18 13.63 8.62
C THR A 12 -16.70 13.44 8.71
N ASN A 13 -17.17 12.44 9.45
CA ASN A 13 -18.60 12.17 9.61
C ASN A 13 -19.32 13.30 10.35
N ALA A 14 -18.70 13.89 11.38
CA ALA A 14 -19.29 15.02 12.12
C ALA A 14 -19.44 16.28 11.24
N VAL A 15 -18.42 16.59 10.41
CA VAL A 15 -18.48 17.71 9.45
C VAL A 15 -19.57 17.49 8.42
N VAL A 16 -19.67 16.26 7.89
CA VAL A 16 -20.69 15.85 6.94
C VAL A 16 -22.10 16.03 7.50
N GLU A 17 -22.32 15.60 8.74
CA GLU A 17 -23.64 15.67 9.39
C GLU A 17 -24.08 17.11 9.61
N LEU A 18 -23.19 17.95 10.15
CA LEU A 18 -23.45 19.38 10.34
C LEU A 18 -23.67 20.12 9.02
N GLY A 19 -22.84 19.86 8.01
CA GLY A 19 -22.97 20.47 6.69
C GLY A 19 -24.26 20.07 5.98
N SER A 20 -24.66 18.81 6.07
CA SER A 20 -25.92 18.32 5.47
C SER A 20 -27.16 18.92 6.14
N ALA A 21 -27.11 19.13 7.46
CA ALA A 21 -28.19 19.77 8.22
C ALA A 21 -28.33 21.25 7.86
N LEU A 22 -27.22 22.00 7.78
CA LEU A 22 -27.22 23.42 7.44
C LEU A 22 -27.69 23.68 6.00
N LEU A 23 -27.37 22.79 5.07
CA LEU A 23 -27.68 22.95 3.65
C LEU A 23 -29.03 22.33 3.25
N GLY A 24 -29.78 21.72 4.17
CA GLY A 24 -31.10 21.14 3.91
C GLY A 24 -31.09 19.96 2.93
N LEU A 25 -29.95 19.28 2.74
CA LEU A 25 -29.73 18.29 1.67
C LEU A 25 -30.42 16.93 1.91
N GLY A 26 -31.04 16.72 3.07
CA GLY A 26 -31.87 15.54 3.37
C GLY A 26 -31.18 14.19 3.13
N ASN A 27 -31.94 13.20 2.63
CA ASN A 27 -31.44 11.85 2.36
C ASN A 27 -30.36 11.78 1.26
N LEU A 28 -30.46 12.64 0.25
CA LEU A 28 -29.49 12.68 -0.86
C LEU A 28 -28.14 13.22 -0.40
N GLY A 29 -28.13 14.26 0.44
CA GLY A 29 -26.92 14.78 1.07
C GLY A 29 -26.21 13.74 1.93
N ARG A 30 -26.98 13.00 2.76
CA ARG A 30 -26.42 11.92 3.58
C ARG A 30 -25.80 10.80 2.75
N TYR A 31 -26.46 10.40 1.65
CA TYR A 31 -25.91 9.39 0.75
C TYR A 31 -24.61 9.87 0.07
N ALA A 32 -24.63 11.06 -0.54
CA ALA A 32 -23.47 11.63 -1.22
C ALA A 32 -22.29 11.79 -0.26
N ALA A 33 -22.56 12.23 0.96
CA ALA A 33 -21.53 12.41 1.96
C ALA A 33 -21.00 11.08 2.54
N GLY A 34 -21.84 10.04 2.63
CA GLY A 34 -21.39 8.68 2.94
C GLY A 34 -20.44 8.12 1.89
N VAL A 35 -20.75 8.30 0.60
CA VAL A 35 -19.85 7.94 -0.51
C VAL A 35 -18.55 8.76 -0.44
N GLY A 36 -18.64 10.07 -0.18
CA GLY A 36 -17.48 10.94 -0.01
C GLY A 36 -16.57 10.49 1.14
N ALA A 37 -17.14 10.17 2.30
CA ALA A 37 -16.40 9.67 3.46
C ALA A 37 -15.72 8.33 3.16
N GLN A 38 -16.38 7.41 2.43
CA GLN A 38 -15.77 6.15 2.02
C GLN A 38 -14.58 6.36 1.08
N LEU A 39 -14.70 7.25 0.09
CA LEU A 39 -13.61 7.59 -0.82
C LEU A 39 -12.43 8.23 -0.08
N LEU A 40 -12.69 9.14 0.86
CA LEU A 40 -11.66 9.72 1.72
C LEU A 40 -10.96 8.66 2.57
N SER A 41 -11.72 7.75 3.17
CA SER A 41 -11.14 6.64 3.94
C SER A 41 -10.26 5.73 3.08
N LEU A 42 -10.67 5.43 1.85
CA LEU A 42 -9.87 4.64 0.91
C LEU A 42 -8.59 5.39 0.52
N LYS A 43 -8.67 6.71 0.31
CA LYS A 43 -7.50 7.54 0.01
C LYS A 43 -6.50 7.54 1.16
N PHE A 44 -6.95 7.80 2.39
CA PHE A 44 -6.08 7.73 3.57
C PHE A 44 -5.46 6.35 3.75
N SER A 45 -6.20 5.28 3.50
CA SER A 45 -5.65 3.93 3.54
C SER A 45 -4.54 3.73 2.52
N ARG A 46 -4.64 4.30 1.31
CA ARG A 46 -3.58 4.21 0.29
C ARG A 46 -2.35 5.02 0.69
N GLU A 47 -2.55 6.22 1.24
CA GLU A 47 -1.47 7.07 1.75
C GLU A 47 -0.71 6.37 2.91
N ASP A 48 -1.42 5.72 3.83
CA ASP A 48 -0.83 4.91 4.92
C ASP A 48 0.09 3.80 4.37
N GLU A 49 -0.33 3.09 3.31
CA GLU A 49 0.47 2.03 2.69
C GLU A 49 1.73 2.59 2.00
N THR A 50 1.59 3.69 1.27
CA THR A 50 2.73 4.35 0.60
C THR A 50 3.75 4.82 1.65
N GLU A 51 3.32 5.45 2.74
CA GLU A 51 4.23 5.86 3.83
C GLU A 51 4.97 4.65 4.42
N ALA A 52 4.25 3.55 4.69
CA ALA A 52 4.84 2.33 5.21
C ALA A 52 5.89 1.73 4.26
N ASP A 53 5.64 1.74 2.94
CA ASP A 53 6.60 1.27 1.94
C ASP A 53 7.86 2.13 1.91
N LEU A 54 7.71 3.46 1.97
CA LEU A 54 8.85 4.40 1.98
C LEU A 54 9.72 4.23 3.21
N VAL A 55 9.11 4.14 4.39
CA VAL A 55 9.84 3.86 5.63
C VAL A 55 10.49 2.48 5.56
N GLY A 56 9.80 1.48 5.00
CA GLY A 56 10.33 0.13 4.83
C GLY A 56 11.60 0.07 3.99
N ILE A 57 11.62 0.71 2.82
CA ILE A 57 12.81 0.73 1.95
C ILE A 57 13.97 1.53 2.55
N GLU A 58 13.67 2.58 3.32
CA GLU A 58 14.69 3.33 4.05
C GLU A 58 15.33 2.48 5.15
N LEU A 59 14.52 1.79 5.95
CA LEU A 59 14.99 0.89 6.99
C LEU A 59 15.83 -0.25 6.40
N ALA A 60 15.36 -0.85 5.30
CA ALA A 60 16.12 -1.88 4.59
C ALA A 60 17.48 -1.36 4.12
N ALA A 61 17.51 -0.18 3.50
CA ALA A 61 18.74 0.45 3.04
C ALA A 61 19.71 0.72 4.20
N ARG A 62 19.23 1.31 5.30
CA ARG A 62 20.05 1.59 6.50
C ARG A 62 20.59 0.31 7.16
N ALA A 63 19.84 -0.79 7.09
CA ALA A 63 20.24 -2.10 7.58
C ALA A 63 21.17 -2.86 6.61
N GLY A 64 21.53 -2.26 5.46
CA GLY A 64 22.42 -2.88 4.48
C GLY A 64 21.75 -3.94 3.60
N TYR A 65 20.40 -4.04 3.63
CA TYR A 65 19.62 -4.86 2.71
C TYR A 65 19.27 -4.07 1.44
N ASP A 66 19.24 -4.76 0.30
CA ASP A 66 18.89 -4.16 -0.99
C ASP A 66 17.45 -3.61 -0.96
N PRO A 67 17.23 -2.28 -0.99
CA PRO A 67 15.87 -1.71 -0.95
C PRO A 67 15.05 -2.08 -2.19
N ALA A 68 15.69 -2.41 -3.33
CA ALA A 68 15.00 -2.89 -4.52
C ALA A 68 14.37 -4.29 -4.34
N ALA A 69 14.73 -5.00 -3.26
CA ALA A 69 14.06 -6.25 -2.89
C ALA A 69 12.56 -6.06 -2.58
N ALA A 70 12.15 -4.86 -2.18
CA ALA A 70 10.75 -4.54 -1.93
C ALA A 70 9.88 -4.67 -3.20
N VAL A 71 10.41 -4.33 -4.39
CA VAL A 71 9.71 -4.53 -5.68
C VAL A 71 9.39 -6.01 -5.87
N ARG A 72 10.40 -6.87 -5.73
CA ARG A 72 10.24 -8.33 -5.88
C ARG A 72 9.28 -8.93 -4.85
N LEU A 73 9.26 -8.38 -3.63
CA LEU A 73 8.31 -8.77 -2.60
C LEU A 73 6.88 -8.51 -3.08
N TRP A 74 6.59 -7.29 -3.54
CA TRP A 74 5.26 -6.91 -3.99
C TRP A 74 4.82 -7.64 -5.26
N GLU A 75 5.72 -7.91 -6.21
CA GLU A 75 5.45 -8.77 -7.36
C GLU A 75 4.96 -10.16 -6.94
N LYS A 76 5.64 -10.76 -5.96
CA LYS A 76 5.25 -12.07 -5.40
C LYS A 76 3.92 -12.00 -4.67
N MET A 77 3.66 -10.93 -3.92
CA MET A 77 2.38 -10.73 -3.24
C MET A 77 1.23 -10.58 -4.23
N MET A 78 1.40 -9.82 -5.32
CA MET A 78 0.40 -9.71 -6.39
C MET A 78 0.13 -11.06 -7.05
N ALA A 79 1.17 -11.87 -7.28
CA ALA A 79 1.00 -13.22 -7.80
C ALA A 79 0.22 -14.14 -6.83
N ALA A 80 0.50 -14.03 -5.52
CA ALA A 80 -0.20 -14.78 -4.47
C ALA A 80 -1.67 -14.34 -4.29
N ASN A 81 -2.01 -13.10 -4.66
CA ASN A 81 -3.36 -12.55 -4.53
C ASN A 81 -4.38 -13.16 -5.52
N LYS A 82 -3.93 -13.98 -6.49
CA LYS A 82 -4.81 -14.62 -7.50
C LYS A 82 -5.55 -15.89 -7.00
N GLY A 83 -5.33 -16.30 -5.75
CA GLY A 83 -5.93 -17.48 -5.13
C GLY A 83 -6.73 -17.13 -3.88
N ALA A 84 -6.50 -17.88 -2.80
CA ALA A 84 -6.91 -17.48 -1.45
C ALA A 84 -5.78 -16.64 -0.83
N PRO A 85 -5.84 -15.31 -0.87
CA PRO A 85 -4.79 -14.49 -0.30
C PRO A 85 -4.71 -14.73 1.21
N PRO A 86 -3.51 -14.75 1.80
CA PRO A 86 -3.35 -14.72 3.24
C PRO A 86 -4.15 -13.58 3.88
N GLN A 87 -4.68 -13.80 5.09
CA GLN A 87 -5.54 -12.84 5.80
C GLN A 87 -4.91 -11.43 5.94
N TRP A 88 -3.58 -11.34 6.03
CA TRP A 88 -2.87 -10.06 6.14
C TRP A 88 -2.84 -9.26 4.82
N LEU A 89 -3.00 -9.90 3.65
CA LEU A 89 -3.18 -9.18 2.38
C LEU A 89 -4.55 -8.52 2.27
N SER A 90 -5.53 -8.95 3.08
CA SER A 90 -6.81 -8.25 3.20
C SER A 90 -6.69 -6.91 3.93
N THR A 91 -5.69 -6.78 4.81
CA THR A 91 -5.41 -5.51 5.52
C THR A 91 -4.38 -4.65 4.80
N HIS A 92 -3.49 -5.26 4.01
CA HIS A 92 -2.46 -4.60 3.21
C HIS A 92 -2.51 -5.10 1.76
N PRO A 93 -3.42 -4.57 0.93
CA PRO A 93 -3.59 -5.04 -0.43
C PRO A 93 -2.36 -4.73 -1.28
N ALA A 94 -1.90 -5.74 -2.04
CA ALA A 94 -0.90 -5.55 -3.08
C ALA A 94 -1.53 -4.84 -4.29
N ASN A 95 -0.87 -3.79 -4.81
CA ASN A 95 -1.29 -3.11 -6.02
C ASN A 95 -0.07 -2.63 -6.84
N GLU A 96 -0.27 -2.34 -8.13
CA GLU A 96 0.80 -1.88 -9.02
C GLU A 96 1.34 -0.50 -8.64
N THR A 97 0.52 0.37 -8.03
CA THR A 97 0.94 1.71 -7.61
C THR A 97 2.05 1.64 -6.57
N ARG A 98 2.01 0.69 -5.63
CA ARG A 98 3.07 0.48 -4.64
C ARG A 98 4.42 0.19 -5.27
N ILE A 99 4.46 -0.65 -6.30
CA ILE A 99 5.71 -0.95 -7.03
C ILE A 99 6.27 0.33 -7.66
N ARG A 100 5.43 1.10 -8.35
CA ARG A 100 5.84 2.37 -8.98
C ARG A 100 6.34 3.38 -7.95
N ASP A 101 5.64 3.50 -6.82
CA ASP A 101 6.02 4.41 -5.73
C ASP A 101 7.37 4.00 -5.13
N ILE A 102 7.58 2.70 -4.89
CA ILE A 102 8.86 2.18 -4.41
C ILE A 102 9.98 2.49 -5.41
N GLU A 103 9.80 2.12 -6.68
CA GLU A 103 10.79 2.34 -7.75
C GLU A 103 11.18 3.82 -7.87
N ALA A 104 10.20 4.72 -7.83
CA ALA A 104 10.43 6.16 -7.87
C ALA A 104 11.21 6.70 -6.66
N ASN A 105 11.21 5.99 -5.53
CA ASN A 105 11.86 6.40 -4.29
C ASN A 105 13.18 5.64 -4.01
N LEU A 106 13.50 4.57 -4.73
CA LEU A 106 14.79 3.87 -4.61
C LEU A 106 16.01 4.80 -4.71
N PRO A 107 16.07 5.78 -5.63
CA PRO A 107 17.20 6.70 -5.71
C PRO A 107 17.41 7.52 -4.43
N LYS A 108 16.35 7.80 -3.66
CA LYS A 108 16.42 8.58 -2.42
C LYS A 108 17.13 7.83 -1.29
N VAL A 109 17.08 6.50 -1.31
CA VAL A 109 17.68 5.64 -0.29
C VAL A 109 18.97 4.94 -0.75
N ALA A 110 19.36 5.10 -2.02
CA ALA A 110 20.55 4.48 -2.59
C ALA A 110 21.83 4.78 -1.78
N GLY A 111 22.04 6.06 -1.44
CA GLY A 111 23.21 6.45 -0.64
C GLY A 111 23.19 5.89 0.78
N LEU A 112 22.01 5.65 1.38
CA LEU A 112 21.92 4.98 2.69
C LEU A 112 22.36 3.52 2.57
N TYR A 113 21.90 2.83 1.53
CA TYR A 113 22.29 1.45 1.25
C TYR A 113 23.79 1.32 1.00
N GLU A 114 24.38 2.17 0.16
CA GLU A 114 25.81 2.15 -0.16
C GLU A 114 26.70 2.29 1.08
N ARG A 115 26.33 3.17 2.01
CA ARG A 115 27.10 3.43 3.24
C ARG A 115 26.88 2.38 4.33
N ALA A 116 25.77 1.64 4.30
CA ALA A 116 25.45 0.68 5.33
C ALA A 116 26.38 -0.55 5.26
N ALA A 117 26.83 -1.00 6.44
CA ALA A 117 27.50 -2.28 6.58
C ALA A 117 26.58 -3.40 6.07
N LYS A 118 27.10 -4.25 5.19
CA LYS A 118 26.29 -5.34 4.63
C LYS A 118 26.16 -6.46 5.64
N PRO A 119 24.97 -7.05 5.84
CA PRO A 119 24.80 -8.15 6.75
C PRO A 119 25.65 -9.35 6.30
N GLU A 120 26.21 -10.07 7.29
CA GLU A 120 27.00 -11.29 7.06
C GLU A 120 26.14 -12.37 6.40
N GLN A 121 24.92 -12.55 6.89
CA GLN A 121 23.95 -13.47 6.31
C GLN A 121 23.20 -12.77 5.17
N ARG A 122 23.44 -13.24 3.95
CA ARG A 122 22.69 -12.83 2.75
C ARG A 122 21.82 -13.97 2.27
N PHE A 123 20.56 -13.68 2.05
CA PHE A 123 19.67 -14.60 1.36
C PHE A 123 19.91 -14.49 -0.14
N PRO A 124 19.99 -15.61 -0.88
CA PRO A 124 20.08 -15.55 -2.32
C PRO A 124 18.86 -14.81 -2.89
N VAL A 125 19.11 -13.88 -3.81
CA VAL A 125 18.02 -13.20 -4.53
C VAL A 125 17.32 -14.25 -5.37
N ALA A 126 16.06 -14.55 -5.02
CA ALA A 126 15.24 -15.45 -5.80
C ALA A 126 15.16 -14.95 -7.26
N PRO A 127 15.23 -15.84 -8.26
CA PRO A 127 15.04 -15.44 -9.66
C PRO A 127 13.70 -14.68 -9.84
N PRO A 128 13.62 -13.75 -10.82
CA PRO A 128 12.35 -13.12 -11.15
C PRO A 128 11.29 -14.19 -11.43
N LEU A 129 10.05 -13.96 -10.98
CA LEU A 129 8.95 -14.87 -11.27
C LEU A 129 8.82 -14.99 -12.79
N LYS A 130 8.96 -16.20 -13.33
CA LYS A 130 8.69 -16.45 -14.74
C LYS A 130 7.24 -16.04 -15.01
N ALA A 131 7.01 -15.21 -16.04
CA ALA A 131 5.67 -15.01 -16.57
C ALA A 131 5.08 -16.40 -16.86
N ARG A 132 3.94 -16.72 -16.25
CA ARG A 132 3.28 -18.01 -16.47
C ARG A 132 2.95 -18.08 -17.95
N ALA A 133 3.45 -19.11 -18.65
CA ALA A 133 3.10 -19.35 -20.05
C ALA A 133 1.57 -19.36 -20.19
N PRO A 134 1.00 -18.84 -21.29
CA PRO A 134 -0.43 -18.91 -21.52
C PRO A 134 -0.86 -20.37 -21.40
N GLN A 135 -1.86 -20.61 -20.54
CA GLN A 135 -2.47 -21.94 -20.45
C GLN A 135 -3.02 -22.26 -21.84
N PRO A 136 -2.75 -23.45 -22.41
CA PRO A 136 -3.38 -23.83 -23.66
C PRO A 136 -4.90 -23.79 -23.45
N SER A 137 -5.60 -23.12 -24.35
CA SER A 137 -7.05 -23.24 -24.48
C SER A 137 -7.34 -24.73 -24.66
N GLY A 138 -8.02 -25.33 -23.67
CA GLY A 138 -8.55 -26.68 -23.84
C GLY A 138 -9.59 -26.66 -24.94
N ASP A 139 -9.35 -27.44 -25.98
CA ASP A 139 -10.35 -27.87 -26.96
C ASP A 139 -11.31 -28.89 -26.33
#